data_AF-A0A0M0JZE3-F1
#
_entry.id   AF-A0A0M0JZE3-F1
#
_cell.length_a   1.000
_cell.length_b   1.000
_cell.length_c   1.000
_cell.angle_alpha   90.00
_cell.angle_beta   90.00
_cell.angle_gamma   90.00
#
_symmetry.space_group_name_H-M   'P 1'
#
loop_
_entity.id
_entity.type
_entity.pdbx_description
1 polymer ?
#
loop_
_entity_poly.entity_id
_entity_poly.type
_entity_poly.pdbx_seq_one_letter_code
_entity_poly.pdbx_strand_id
1 'polypeptide(L)'
;MLQAGFRGQNVEVTHEPRLREQDFGNFQDPEAMDAVFAERQKFGRFYYRFPNGEAGTDVFDRMSDFQSMLFQTMDATPSSSSSKPPKNYVIVTHGLLMRIFLMCYLRWTVQEFEQVWNPSNCEIWVLNRLAPSGEYELAGRWRASPYGGTFVDIKYGRNRNQRLADFMKLQGGQCGNQIGAKFWEVVSDEHG
;
A
#
# COMPACT_ATOMS: atom_id res chain seq x y z
N MET A 1 6.41 -20.35 -6.74
CA MET A 1 5.08 -20.10 -7.33
C MET A 1 5.01 -18.72 -8.01
N LEU A 2 5.46 -17.62 -7.38
CA LEU A 2 5.51 -16.27 -7.96
C LEU A 2 6.29 -16.17 -9.29
N GLN A 3 7.50 -16.73 -9.37
CA GLN A 3 8.32 -16.67 -10.58
C GLN A 3 7.69 -17.35 -11.81
N ALA A 4 6.77 -18.30 -11.63
CA ALA A 4 6.08 -18.95 -12.74
C ALA A 4 5.14 -17.99 -13.49
N GLY A 5 4.60 -16.97 -12.80
CA GLY A 5 3.76 -15.93 -13.40
C GLY A 5 4.53 -14.90 -14.23
N PHE A 6 5.86 -14.83 -14.08
CA PHE A 6 6.73 -13.88 -14.79
C PHE A 6 7.67 -14.57 -15.79
N ARG A 7 7.33 -15.77 -16.25
CA ARG A 7 8.13 -16.50 -17.24
C ARG A 7 8.43 -15.63 -18.46
N GLY A 8 9.70 -15.62 -18.88
CA GLY A 8 10.17 -14.82 -20.02
C GLY A 8 10.46 -13.35 -19.71
N GLN A 9 10.36 -12.91 -18.45
CA GLN A 9 10.73 -11.57 -18.01
C GLN A 9 11.99 -11.61 -17.12
N ASN A 10 12.78 -10.55 -17.14
CA ASN A 10 13.85 -10.35 -16.16
C ASN A 10 13.24 -9.83 -14.86
N VAL A 11 13.29 -10.64 -13.80
CA VAL A 11 12.67 -10.32 -12.50
C VAL A 11 13.71 -10.47 -11.40
N GLU A 12 13.85 -9.40 -10.63
CA GLU A 12 14.58 -9.40 -9.38
C GLU A 12 13.59 -9.60 -8.23
N VAL A 13 13.99 -10.40 -7.22
CA VAL A 13 13.13 -10.73 -6.08
C VAL A 13 13.87 -10.39 -4.80
N THR A 14 13.25 -9.55 -3.97
CA THR A 14 13.73 -9.17 -2.65
C THR A 14 12.71 -9.58 -1.60
N HIS A 15 13.19 -10.10 -0.46
CA HIS A 15 12.35 -10.50 0.67
C HIS A 15 12.41 -9.43 1.77
N GLU A 16 11.24 -8.89 2.14
CA GLU A 16 11.14 -7.83 3.14
C GLU A 16 10.26 -8.27 4.33
N PRO A 17 10.87 -8.51 5.51
CA PRO A 17 10.13 -8.92 6.71
C PRO A 17 9.06 -7.93 7.18
N ARG A 18 9.22 -6.63 6.87
CA ARG A 18 8.21 -5.60 7.20
C ARG A 18 6.91 -5.74 6.41
N LEU A 19 6.85 -6.57 5.37
CA LEU A 19 5.64 -6.83 4.58
C LEU A 19 4.78 -8.00 5.10
N ARG A 20 5.14 -8.58 6.25
CA ARG A 20 4.35 -9.63 6.91
C ARG A 20 2.96 -9.13 7.36
N GLU A 21 2.00 -10.05 7.49
CA GLU A 21 0.66 -9.78 8.02
C GLU A 21 0.69 -9.08 9.41
N GLN A 22 -0.39 -8.40 9.76
CA GLN A 22 -0.61 -7.94 11.14
C GLN A 22 -0.51 -9.12 12.11
N ASP A 23 0.34 -8.99 13.13
CA ASP A 23 0.42 -9.99 14.18
C ASP A 23 -0.86 -9.95 15.03
N PHE A 24 -1.55 -11.08 15.06
CA PHE A 24 -2.75 -11.26 15.86
C PHE A 24 -2.40 -11.76 17.28
N GLY A 25 -1.15 -12.13 17.55
CA GLY A 25 -0.72 -12.67 18.83
C GLY A 25 -1.01 -14.16 18.96
N ASN A 26 -0.94 -14.67 20.19
CA ASN A 26 -1.00 -16.11 20.49
C ASN A 26 -2.45 -16.65 20.51
N PHE A 27 -3.16 -16.59 19.39
CA PHE A 27 -4.51 -17.15 19.28
C PHE A 27 -4.46 -18.68 19.19
N GLN A 28 -5.08 -19.35 20.16
CA GLN A 28 -5.28 -20.80 20.17
C GLN A 28 -6.77 -21.21 20.17
N ASP A 29 -7.67 -20.28 20.49
CA ASP A 29 -9.11 -20.52 20.60
C ASP A 29 -9.90 -19.71 19.55
N PRO A 30 -10.63 -20.38 18.62
CA PRO A 30 -11.47 -19.72 17.63
C PRO A 30 -12.62 -18.88 18.20
N GLU A 31 -13.24 -19.27 19.31
CA GLU A 31 -14.39 -18.51 19.86
C GLU A 31 -13.92 -17.17 20.44
N ALA A 32 -12.78 -17.17 21.13
CA ALA A 32 -12.12 -15.95 21.58
C ALA A 32 -11.73 -15.05 20.39
N MET A 33 -11.32 -15.64 19.26
CA MET A 33 -10.97 -14.90 18.05
C MET A 33 -12.17 -14.16 17.45
N ASP A 34 -13.34 -14.81 17.42
CA ASP A 34 -14.58 -14.17 16.94
C ASP A 34 -15.01 -13.00 17.83
N ALA A 35 -14.89 -13.14 19.15
CA ALA A 35 -15.18 -12.06 20.10
C ALA A 35 -14.24 -10.86 19.89
N VAL A 36 -12.94 -11.11 19.72
CA VAL A 36 -11.93 -10.09 19.44
C VAL A 36 -12.21 -9.39 18.10
N PHE A 37 -12.55 -10.14 17.05
CA PHE A 37 -12.90 -9.53 15.76
C PHE A 37 -14.19 -8.70 15.83
N ALA A 38 -15.18 -9.12 16.61
CA ALA A 38 -16.41 -8.36 16.82
C ALA A 38 -16.12 -7.06 17.60
N GLU A 39 -15.24 -7.10 18.60
CA GLU A 39 -14.78 -5.91 19.32
C GLU A 39 -14.03 -4.95 18.40
N ARG A 40 -13.10 -5.46 17.59
CA ARG A 40 -12.37 -4.69 16.59
C ARG A 40 -13.29 -3.96 15.63
N GLN A 41 -14.38 -4.58 15.20
CA GLN A 41 -15.35 -3.93 14.31
C GLN A 41 -16.04 -2.73 14.97
N LYS A 42 -16.20 -2.73 16.30
CA LYS A 42 -16.78 -1.62 17.06
C LYS A 42 -15.77 -0.49 17.29
N PHE A 43 -14.53 -0.84 17.62
CA PHE A 43 -13.48 0.13 17.94
C PHE A 43 -12.87 0.80 16.71
N GLY A 44 -12.76 0.06 15.60
CA GLY A 44 -12.07 0.49 14.38
C GLY A 44 -10.81 -0.32 14.15
N ARG A 45 -10.55 -0.66 12.89
CA ARG A 45 -9.48 -1.57 12.48
C ARG A 45 -8.08 -1.01 12.70
N PHE A 46 -7.92 0.31 12.63
CA PHE A 46 -6.63 1.00 12.68
C PHE A 46 -6.07 1.07 14.10
N TYR A 47 -6.87 1.50 15.06
CA TYR A 47 -6.42 1.70 16.44
C TYR A 47 -6.59 0.48 17.34
N TYR A 48 -7.39 -0.51 16.94
CA TYR A 48 -7.57 -1.71 17.75
C TYR A 48 -6.26 -2.49 17.86
N ARG A 49 -5.84 -2.75 19.11
CA ARG A 49 -4.68 -3.56 19.44
C ARG A 49 -5.12 -4.97 19.80
N PHE A 50 -4.62 -5.95 19.07
CA PHE A 50 -4.85 -7.35 19.42
C PHE A 50 -4.12 -7.72 20.73
N PRO A 51 -4.72 -8.53 21.61
CA PRO A 51 -4.02 -9.06 22.78
C PRO A 51 -2.74 -9.80 22.40
N ASN A 52 -1.60 -9.36 22.92
CA ASN A 52 -0.27 -9.88 22.57
C ASN A 52 0.07 -9.79 21.06
N GLY A 53 -0.60 -8.89 20.33
CA GLY A 53 -0.39 -8.68 18.89
C GLY A 53 -0.15 -7.21 18.53
N GLU A 54 -0.17 -6.93 17.24
CA GLU A 54 -0.01 -5.61 16.66
C GLU A 54 -1.34 -4.84 16.62
N ALA A 55 -1.27 -3.53 16.80
CA ALA A 55 -2.31 -2.61 16.34
C ALA A 55 -2.04 -2.20 14.88
N GLY A 56 -3.06 -1.65 14.21
CA GLY A 56 -2.87 -1.09 12.86
C GLY A 56 -1.86 0.07 12.83
N THR A 57 -1.68 0.78 13.95
CA THR A 57 -0.64 1.79 14.12
C THR A 57 0.78 1.21 14.04
N ASP A 58 1.02 0.04 14.64
CA ASP A 58 2.36 -0.58 14.59
C ASP A 58 2.66 -1.05 13.16
N VAL A 59 1.63 -1.52 12.45
CA VAL A 59 1.72 -1.86 11.02
C VAL A 59 2.00 -0.62 10.18
N PHE A 60 1.39 0.52 10.52
CA PHE A 60 1.64 1.80 9.85
C PHE A 60 3.10 2.24 9.99
N ASP A 61 3.68 2.17 11.19
CA ASP A 61 5.06 2.59 11.44
C ASP A 61 6.05 1.80 10.58
N ARG A 62 5.98 0.46 10.62
CA ARG A 62 6.86 -0.39 9.79
C ARG A 62 6.60 -0.23 8.29
N MET A 63 5.37 0.11 7.88
CA MET A 63 5.04 0.36 6.48
C MET A 63 5.57 1.70 5.98
N SER A 64 5.58 2.73 6.83
CA SER A 64 6.22 4.01 6.54
C SER A 64 7.72 3.85 6.31
N ASP A 65 8.40 3.06 7.16
CA ASP A 65 9.83 2.77 6.98
C ASP A 65 10.12 1.96 5.71
N PHE A 66 9.27 0.99 5.39
CA PHE A 66 9.37 0.25 4.13
C PHE A 66 9.19 1.17 2.92
N GLN A 67 8.21 2.07 2.98
CA GLN A 67 7.91 3.01 1.91
C GLN A 67 9.09 3.95 1.62
N SER A 68 9.76 4.46 2.66
CA SER A 68 10.99 5.24 2.51
C SER A 68 12.10 4.47 1.78
N MET A 69 12.33 3.21 2.17
CA MET A 69 13.31 2.34 1.51
C MET A 69 12.93 2.05 0.05
N LEU A 70 11.65 1.78 -0.21
CA LEU A 70 11.13 1.51 -1.55
C LEU A 70 11.39 2.70 -2.48
N PHE A 71 11.05 3.92 -2.07
CA PHE A 71 11.27 5.10 -2.91
C PHE A 71 12.75 5.40 -3.13
N GLN A 72 13.60 5.23 -2.12
CA GLN A 72 15.05 5.33 -2.31
C GLN A 72 15.57 4.32 -3.34
N THR A 73 15.05 3.09 -3.32
CA THR A 73 15.40 2.05 -4.31
C THR A 73 14.89 2.41 -5.70
N MET A 74 13.70 3.01 -5.81
CA MET A 74 13.15 3.49 -7.09
C MET A 74 13.95 4.63 -7.70
N ASP A 75 14.45 5.53 -6.86
CA ASP A 75 15.21 6.72 -7.26
C ASP A 75 16.71 6.43 -7.46
N ALA A 76 17.22 5.34 -6.89
CA ALA A 76 18.61 4.92 -7.04
C ALA A 76 18.94 4.78 -8.54
N THR A 77 19.82 5.66 -9.02
CA THR A 77 20.36 5.55 -10.38
C THR A 77 21.22 4.29 -10.45
N PRO A 78 21.05 3.44 -11.47
CA PRO A 78 21.83 2.21 -11.58
C PRO A 78 23.32 2.57 -11.66
N SER A 79 24.07 2.19 -10.63
CA SER A 79 25.51 2.41 -10.55
C SER A 79 26.23 1.55 -11.58
N SER A 80 26.51 2.16 -12.73
CA SER A 80 27.63 1.89 -13.67
C SER A 80 27.97 0.45 -14.10
N SER A 81 27.20 -0.58 -13.74
CA SER A 81 27.57 -1.98 -14.01
C SER A 81 26.40 -2.96 -14.26
N SER A 82 25.14 -2.56 -14.10
CA SER A 82 24.01 -3.44 -14.46
C SER A 82 22.70 -2.70 -14.77
N SER A 83 22.15 -2.99 -15.96
CA SER A 83 20.75 -2.90 -16.41
C SER A 83 19.97 -1.58 -16.25
N LYS A 84 19.13 -1.31 -17.27
CA LYS A 84 18.09 -0.27 -17.24
C LYS A 84 17.24 -0.38 -15.96
N PRO A 85 16.73 0.73 -15.40
CA PRO A 85 15.84 0.69 -14.25
C PRO A 85 14.62 -0.20 -14.53
N PRO A 86 14.08 -0.91 -13.53
CA PRO A 86 12.92 -1.76 -13.71
C PRO A 86 11.72 -0.92 -14.15
N LYS A 87 10.91 -1.48 -15.05
CA LYS A 87 9.72 -0.79 -15.56
C LYS A 87 8.56 -0.80 -14.57
N ASN A 88 8.46 -1.84 -13.76
CA ASN A 88 7.36 -2.06 -12.82
C ASN A 88 7.92 -2.61 -11.50
N TYR A 89 7.33 -2.17 -10.40
CA TYR A 89 7.55 -2.74 -9.07
C TYR A 89 6.30 -3.50 -8.64
N VAL A 90 6.47 -4.71 -8.10
CA VAL A 90 5.37 -5.55 -7.64
C VAL A 90 5.57 -5.85 -6.17
N ILE A 91 4.62 -5.40 -5.34
CA ILE A 91 4.61 -5.64 -3.90
C ILE A 91 3.58 -6.74 -3.63
N VAL A 92 4.01 -7.85 -3.03
CA VAL A 92 3.14 -8.95 -2.61
C VAL A 92 3.00 -8.90 -1.10
N THR A 93 1.78 -8.64 -0.62
CA THR A 93 1.51 -8.51 0.81
C THR A 93 0.04 -8.82 1.12
N HIS A 94 -0.42 -8.40 2.28
CA HIS A 94 -1.71 -8.73 2.87
C HIS A 94 -2.74 -7.61 2.75
N GLY A 95 -4.02 -7.94 2.89
CA GLY A 95 -5.09 -6.99 2.61
C GLY A 95 -5.11 -5.75 3.52
N LEU A 96 -4.75 -5.91 4.80
CA LEU A 96 -4.61 -4.75 5.70
C LEU A 96 -3.40 -3.89 5.30
N LEU A 97 -2.25 -4.52 5.04
CA LEU A 97 -1.03 -3.84 4.64
C LEU A 97 -1.20 -3.09 3.32
N MET A 98 -1.91 -3.64 2.34
CA MET A 98 -2.22 -2.93 1.09
C MET A 98 -2.97 -1.62 1.34
N ARG A 99 -3.93 -1.62 2.27
CA ARG A 99 -4.68 -0.42 2.65
C ARG A 99 -3.81 0.57 3.43
N ILE A 100 -2.99 0.08 4.35
CA ILE A 100 -2.07 0.92 5.13
C ILE A 100 -0.99 1.53 4.22
N PHE A 101 -0.46 0.79 3.25
CA PHE A 101 0.45 1.33 2.24
C PHE A 101 -0.12 2.56 1.54
N LEU A 102 -1.37 2.44 1.07
CA LEU A 102 -2.06 3.55 0.41
C LEU A 102 -2.41 4.67 1.39
N MET A 103 -2.74 4.36 2.65
CA MET A 103 -2.91 5.38 3.68
C MET A 103 -1.62 6.17 3.90
N CYS A 104 -0.46 5.52 4.00
CA CYS A 104 0.84 6.18 4.12
C CYS A 104 1.14 7.03 2.88
N TYR A 105 0.93 6.46 1.68
CA TYR A 105 1.29 7.10 0.42
C TYR A 105 0.39 8.29 0.07
N LEU A 106 -0.92 8.06 0.08
CA LEU A 106 -1.96 9.03 -0.30
C LEU A 106 -2.43 9.88 0.88
N ARG A 107 -1.79 9.75 2.04
CA ARG A 107 -2.05 10.53 3.26
C ARG A 107 -3.51 10.49 3.73
N TRP A 108 -4.16 9.33 3.60
CA TRP A 108 -5.53 9.19 4.08
C TRP A 108 -5.64 9.41 5.57
N THR A 109 -6.71 10.07 5.99
CA THR A 109 -7.11 10.11 7.38
C THR A 109 -7.54 8.72 7.85
N VAL A 110 -7.55 8.50 9.16
CA VAL A 110 -8.03 7.21 9.71
C VAL A 110 -9.48 6.95 9.31
N GLN A 111 -10.32 7.99 9.27
CA GLN A 111 -11.72 7.91 8.88
C GLN A 111 -11.89 7.43 7.43
N GLU A 112 -10.99 7.84 6.54
CA GLU A 112 -10.97 7.40 5.14
C GLU A 112 -10.46 5.97 5.02
N PHE A 113 -9.37 5.66 5.73
CA PHE A 113 -8.84 4.29 5.80
C PHE A 113 -9.92 3.29 6.22
N GLU A 114 -10.70 3.57 7.26
CA GLU A 114 -11.77 2.68 7.75
C GLU A 114 -12.88 2.44 6.73
N GLN A 115 -13.07 3.36 5.77
CA GLN A 115 -14.06 3.24 4.69
C GLN A 115 -13.56 2.44 3.50
N VAL A 116 -12.25 2.20 3.39
CA VAL A 116 -11.67 1.32 2.37
C VAL A 116 -11.84 -0.13 2.83
N TRP A 117 -12.36 -0.97 1.95
CA TRP A 117 -12.58 -2.38 2.25
C TRP A 117 -11.33 -3.21 1.97
N ASN A 118 -11.15 -4.29 2.74
CA ASN A 118 -10.08 -5.25 2.44
C ASN A 118 -10.24 -5.81 1.02
N PRO A 119 -9.12 -5.94 0.28
CA PRO A 119 -9.12 -6.62 -1.00
C PRO A 119 -9.51 -8.09 -0.85
N SER A 120 -10.01 -8.67 -1.94
CA SER A 120 -10.25 -10.12 -2.03
C SER A 120 -8.91 -10.88 -2.14
N ASN A 121 -8.93 -12.20 -1.96
CA ASN A 121 -7.73 -13.01 -2.17
C ASN A 121 -7.17 -12.82 -3.59
N CYS A 122 -5.84 -12.63 -3.67
CA CYS A 122 -5.10 -12.40 -4.92
C CYS A 122 -5.56 -11.18 -5.74
N GLU A 123 -6.23 -10.23 -5.12
CA GLU A 123 -6.66 -9.00 -5.77
C GLU A 123 -5.47 -8.06 -6.02
N ILE A 124 -5.38 -7.51 -7.24
CA ILE A 124 -4.27 -6.65 -7.66
C ILE A 124 -4.74 -5.21 -7.70
N TRP A 125 -4.09 -4.33 -6.95
CA TRP A 125 -4.30 -2.88 -7.01
C TRP A 125 -3.12 -2.24 -7.74
N VAL A 126 -3.40 -1.32 -8.65
CA VAL A 126 -2.37 -0.72 -9.51
C VAL A 126 -2.26 0.78 -9.24
N LEU A 127 -1.02 1.21 -9.09
CA LEU A 127 -0.62 2.60 -9.00
C LEU A 127 0.06 3.00 -10.32
N ASN A 128 -0.50 3.98 -11.02
CA ASN A 128 0.08 4.49 -12.27
C ASN A 128 0.95 5.70 -11.98
N ARG A 129 2.18 5.69 -12.50
CA ARG A 129 3.06 6.86 -12.42
C ARG A 129 2.55 7.94 -13.37
N LEU A 130 2.24 9.11 -12.82
CA LEU A 130 1.85 10.29 -13.55
C LEU A 130 3.07 11.03 -14.08
N ALA A 131 3.02 11.43 -15.34
CA ALA A 131 3.98 12.35 -15.94
C ALA A 131 3.36 13.75 -16.00
N PRO A 132 4.09 14.84 -15.68
CA PRO A 132 5.52 14.88 -15.37
C PRO A 132 5.88 14.79 -13.87
N SER A 133 4.91 14.83 -12.95
CA SER A 133 5.18 14.93 -11.50
C SER A 133 5.94 13.75 -10.91
N GLY A 134 5.86 12.57 -11.53
CA GLY A 134 6.46 11.33 -11.04
C GLY A 134 5.72 10.71 -9.87
N GLU A 135 4.61 11.32 -9.45
CA GLU A 135 3.70 10.83 -8.42
C GLU A 135 2.90 9.64 -8.94
N TYR A 136 2.31 8.87 -8.04
CA TYR A 136 1.49 7.73 -8.41
C TYR A 136 0.02 7.99 -8.07
N GLU A 137 -0.87 7.65 -8.98
CA GLU A 137 -2.31 7.63 -8.72
C GLU A 137 -2.82 6.20 -8.63
N LEU A 138 -3.81 5.97 -7.77
CA LEU A 138 -4.47 4.67 -7.66
C LEU A 138 -5.42 4.47 -8.85
N ALA A 139 -4.98 3.70 -9.84
CA ALA A 139 -5.75 3.40 -11.05
C ALA A 139 -6.97 2.49 -10.78
N GLY A 140 -6.88 1.67 -9.73
CA GLY A 140 -7.95 0.78 -9.30
C GLY A 140 -7.49 -0.68 -9.23
N ARG A 141 -8.46 -1.60 -9.28
CA ARG A 141 -8.22 -3.04 -9.22
C ARG A 141 -8.08 -3.61 -10.62
N TRP A 142 -6.94 -4.24 -10.90
CA TRP A 142 -6.76 -4.99 -12.13
C TRP A 142 -7.41 -6.37 -12.03
N ARG A 143 -8.26 -6.70 -13.00
CA ARG A 143 -8.82 -8.04 -13.19
C ARG A 143 -8.31 -8.61 -14.50
N ALA A 144 -7.45 -9.62 -14.39
CA ALA A 144 -6.98 -10.37 -15.55
C ALA A 144 -8.08 -11.29 -16.10
N SER A 145 -8.07 -11.49 -17.42
CA SER A 145 -8.91 -12.42 -18.17
C SER A 145 -8.08 -13.04 -19.32
N PRO A 146 -8.53 -14.14 -19.94
CA PRO A 146 -7.82 -14.73 -21.08
C PRO A 146 -7.67 -13.79 -22.29
N TYR A 147 -8.53 -12.78 -22.42
CA TYR A 147 -8.57 -11.85 -23.56
C TYR A 147 -7.96 -10.48 -23.25
N GLY A 148 -7.23 -10.36 -22.13
CA GLY A 148 -6.68 -9.10 -21.62
C GLY A 148 -7.12 -8.85 -20.18
N GLY A 149 -7.11 -7.60 -19.72
CA GLY A 149 -7.64 -7.27 -18.41
C GLY A 149 -8.31 -5.91 -18.38
N THR A 150 -9.05 -5.69 -17.32
CA THR A 150 -9.81 -4.45 -17.13
C THR A 150 -9.63 -3.93 -15.72
N PHE A 151 -9.67 -2.61 -15.60
CA PHE A 151 -9.72 -1.94 -14.32
C PHE A 151 -11.15 -1.92 -13.79
N VAL A 152 -11.29 -2.35 -12.54
CA VAL A 152 -12.53 -2.31 -11.79
C VAL A 152 -12.31 -1.43 -10.57
N ASP A 153 -13.36 -0.75 -10.12
CA ASP A 153 -13.25 0.12 -8.96
C ASP A 153 -12.96 -0.64 -7.67
N ILE A 154 -12.20 0.04 -6.82
CA ILE A 154 -12.03 -0.34 -5.42
C ILE A 154 -13.25 0.18 -4.65
N LYS A 155 -13.85 -0.71 -3.86
CA LYS A 155 -15.05 -0.42 -3.07
C LYS A 155 -14.71 0.51 -1.91
N TYR A 156 -15.46 1.58 -1.78
CA TYR A 156 -15.33 2.59 -0.74
C TYR A 156 -16.66 2.87 -0.02
N GLY A 157 -16.57 3.43 1.18
CA GLY A 157 -17.69 3.85 2.00
C GLY A 157 -18.35 2.71 2.79
N ARG A 158 -19.19 3.09 3.75
CA ARG A 158 -19.87 2.14 4.66
C ARG A 158 -20.68 1.05 3.94
N ASN A 159 -21.32 1.40 2.82
CA ASN A 159 -22.21 0.51 2.09
C ASN A 159 -21.57 -0.13 0.84
N ARG A 160 -20.27 0.09 0.58
CA ARG A 160 -19.54 -0.45 -0.60
C ARG A 160 -20.07 -0.01 -1.98
N ASN A 161 -20.92 1.01 -2.01
CA ASN A 161 -21.54 1.51 -3.24
C ASN A 161 -20.77 2.69 -3.86
N GLN A 162 -19.80 3.24 -3.14
CA GLN A 162 -18.99 4.35 -3.63
C GLN A 162 -17.71 3.82 -4.26
N ARG A 163 -17.22 4.50 -5.30
CA ARG A 163 -15.94 4.20 -5.93
C ARG A 163 -14.86 4.99 -5.21
N LEU A 164 -13.78 4.33 -4.84
CA LEU A 164 -12.64 5.00 -4.22
C LEU A 164 -12.05 6.12 -5.10
N ALA A 165 -12.13 5.96 -6.43
CA ALA A 165 -11.67 6.97 -7.38
C ALA A 165 -12.41 8.31 -7.27
N ASP A 166 -13.72 8.30 -6.95
CA ASP A 166 -14.50 9.53 -6.78
C ASP A 166 -14.05 10.30 -5.55
N PHE A 167 -13.69 9.57 -4.49
CA PHE A 167 -13.11 10.14 -3.28
C PHE A 167 -11.72 10.76 -3.54
N MET A 168 -10.84 10.08 -4.30
CA MET A 168 -9.51 10.62 -4.62
C MET A 168 -9.54 11.94 -5.37
N LYS A 169 -10.52 12.11 -6.28
CA LYS A 169 -10.67 13.35 -7.05
C LYS A 169 -11.07 14.54 -6.16
N LEU A 170 -11.82 14.29 -5.08
CA LEU A 170 -12.24 15.32 -4.12
C LEU A 170 -11.09 15.77 -3.22
N GLN A 171 -10.12 14.89 -2.95
CA GLN A 171 -8.91 15.19 -2.18
C GLN A 171 -7.84 15.94 -3.00
N GLY A 172 -8.24 16.62 -4.08
CA GLY A 172 -7.37 17.25 -5.07
C GLY A 172 -6.07 17.81 -4.48
N GLY A 173 -4.95 17.17 -4.78
CA GLY A 173 -3.61 17.72 -4.54
C GLY A 173 -2.81 17.17 -3.36
N GLN A 174 -3.25 16.16 -2.62
CA GLN A 174 -2.36 15.46 -1.67
C GLN A 174 -1.62 14.31 -2.33
N CYS A 175 -0.86 14.63 -3.37
CA CYS A 175 0.06 13.69 -3.96
C CYS A 175 1.25 13.47 -3.01
N GLY A 176 1.48 12.19 -2.68
CA GLY A 176 2.63 11.73 -1.92
C GLY A 176 3.93 11.99 -2.69
N ASN A 177 4.54 13.16 -2.45
CA ASN A 177 5.99 13.39 -2.39
C ASN A 177 6.40 14.86 -2.16
N GLN A 178 5.51 15.77 -1.79
CA GLN A 178 5.91 17.18 -1.58
C GLN A 178 6.85 17.40 -0.38
N ILE A 179 6.87 16.54 0.64
CA ILE A 179 7.76 16.73 1.80
C ILE A 179 9.19 16.30 1.46
N GLY A 180 9.39 15.25 0.64
CA GLY A 180 10.74 14.90 0.17
C GLY A 180 11.33 16.02 -0.69
N ALA A 181 10.57 16.47 -1.71
CA ALA A 181 11.02 17.55 -2.59
C ALA A 181 11.23 18.89 -1.85
N LYS A 182 10.31 19.30 -0.97
CA LYS A 182 10.46 20.56 -0.20
C LYS A 182 11.53 20.48 0.89
N PHE A 183 11.71 19.34 1.54
CA PHE A 183 12.76 19.19 2.56
C PHE A 183 14.16 19.27 1.91
N TRP A 184 14.35 18.66 0.73
CA TRP A 184 15.62 18.76 -0.01
C TRP A 184 15.85 20.14 -0.65
N GLU A 185 14.80 20.87 -1.06
CA GLU A 185 14.91 22.29 -1.47
C GLU A 185 15.36 23.17 -0.29
N VAL A 186 14.73 23.05 0.88
CA VAL A 186 15.08 23.85 2.07
C VAL A 186 16.52 23.59 2.54
N VAL A 187 16.97 22.33 2.53
CA VAL A 187 18.35 22.00 2.95
C VAL A 187 19.40 22.49 1.95
N SER A 188 19.07 22.57 0.66
CA SER A 188 19.98 23.08 -0.38
C SER A 188 20.13 24.61 -0.33
N ASP A 189 19.07 25.34 0.03
CA ASP A 189 19.13 26.80 0.19
C ASP A 189 19.84 27.25 1.48
N GLU A 190 19.92 26.39 2.51
CA GLU A 190 20.59 26.71 3.79
C GLU A 190 22.11 26.43 3.79
N HIS A 191 22.65 25.75 2.77
CA HIS A 191 24.08 25.40 2.68
C HIS A 191 24.74 25.81 1.35
N GLY A 192 24.17 26.80 0.66
CA GLY A 192 24.77 27.47 -0.51
C GLY A 192 25.47 28.77 -0.16
#